data_AF-A0A525C0E9-F1
#
_entry.id   AF-A0A525C0E9-F1
#
_cell.length_a   1.000
_cell.length_b   1.000
_cell.length_c   1.000
_cell.angle_alpha   90.00
_cell.angle_beta   90.00
_cell.angle_gamma   90.00
#
_symmetry.space_group_name_H-M   'P 1'
#
loop_
_entity.id
_entity.type
_entity.pdbx_description
1 polymer ?
#
loop_
_entity_poly.entity_id
_entity_poly.type
_entity_poly.pdbx_seq_one_letter_code
_entity_poly.pdbx_strand_id
1 'polypeptide(L)'
;MKTYNHTRDALIGLGYNPETIEIIADKNTYSESLEEADKQFLSFEDEANKLPWTQDHDFGALVLQHKAMSTANSEIKKHMLNKAIERAKWCAACATSGGEALARAKHMNELQQESYNSFEKGWQ
;
A
#
# COMPACT_ATOMS: atom_id res chain seq x y z
N MET A 1 7.32 7.64 7.46
CA MET A 1 5.91 8.02 7.21
C MET A 1 5.18 8.16 8.54
N LYS A 2 4.72 9.36 8.93
CA LYS A 2 3.96 9.55 10.19
C LYS A 2 2.61 8.84 10.16
N THR A 3 1.93 8.84 9.02
CA THR A 3 0.66 8.15 8.79
C THR A 3 0.79 6.63 8.96
N TYR A 4 1.82 6.01 8.40
CA TYR A 4 2.09 4.58 8.52
C TYR A 4 2.09 4.09 9.97
N ASN A 5 2.94 4.69 10.82
CA ASN A 5 3.06 4.29 12.22
C ASN A 5 1.75 4.53 12.98
N HIS A 6 1.07 5.65 12.70
CA HIS A 6 -0.17 5.98 13.38
C HIS A 6 -1.32 5.02 13.03
N THR A 7 -1.45 4.62 11.76
CA THR A 7 -2.43 3.64 11.31
C THR A 7 -2.08 2.24 11.83
N ARG A 8 -0.79 1.87 11.82
CA ARG A 8 -0.29 0.60 12.39
C ARG A 8 -0.63 0.47 13.88
N ASP A 9 -0.34 1.49 14.67
CA ASP A 9 -0.61 1.49 16.11
C ASP A 9 -2.12 1.43 16.41
N ALA A 10 -2.94 2.09 15.59
CA ALA A 10 -4.40 2.01 15.70
C ALA A 10 -4.92 0.58 15.46
N LEU A 11 -4.39 -0.12 14.45
CA LEU A 11 -4.74 -1.51 14.17
C LEU A 11 -4.36 -2.46 15.31
N ILE A 12 -3.16 -2.29 15.87
CA ILE A 12 -2.70 -3.06 17.04
C ILE A 12 -3.60 -2.79 18.24
N GLY A 13 -3.96 -1.52 18.47
CA GLY A 13 -4.89 -1.14 19.55
C GLY A 13 -6.29 -1.75 19.43
N LEU A 14 -6.71 -2.10 18.20
CA LEU A 14 -7.96 -2.81 17.92
C LEU A 14 -7.82 -4.34 17.95
N GLY A 15 -6.62 -4.87 18.25
CA GLY A 15 -6.36 -6.31 18.33
C GLY A 15 -6.08 -7.00 17.00
N TYR A 16 -5.87 -6.24 15.92
CA TYR A 16 -5.45 -6.79 14.63
C TYR A 16 -3.94 -6.99 14.57
N ASN A 17 -3.49 -7.93 13.73
CA ASN A 17 -2.07 -8.16 13.47
C ASN A 17 -1.65 -7.58 12.11
N PRO A 18 -1.14 -6.33 12.05
CA PRO A 18 -0.63 -5.75 10.80
C PRO A 18 0.63 -6.45 10.27
N GLU A 19 1.38 -7.15 11.12
CA GLU A 19 2.67 -7.74 10.77
C GLU A 19 2.57 -8.77 9.63
N THR A 20 1.45 -9.50 9.56
CA THR A 20 1.21 -10.49 8.50
C THR A 20 1.36 -9.89 7.11
N ILE A 21 0.72 -8.73 6.86
CA ILE A 21 0.80 -8.09 5.55
C ILE A 21 2.13 -7.36 5.35
N GLU A 22 2.77 -6.87 6.43
CA GLU A 22 4.11 -6.30 6.38
C GLU A 22 5.13 -7.33 5.90
N ILE A 23 5.05 -8.57 6.39
CA ILE A 23 5.91 -9.69 5.99
C ILE A 23 5.68 -10.08 4.53
N ILE A 24 4.43 -10.17 4.07
CA ILE A 24 4.13 -10.54 2.68
C ILE A 24 4.61 -9.45 1.71
N ALA A 25 4.42 -8.18 2.06
CA ALA A 25 4.94 -7.07 1.26
C ALA A 25 6.47 -7.01 1.28
N ASP A 26 7.13 -7.38 2.39
CA ASP A 26 8.59 -7.48 2.45
C ASP A 26 9.11 -8.55 1.49
N LYS A 27 8.48 -9.72 1.43
CA LYS A 27 8.82 -10.78 0.46
C LYS A 27 8.72 -10.30 -0.99
N ASN A 28 7.69 -9.51 -1.31
CA ASN A 28 7.54 -8.91 -2.64
C ASN A 28 8.74 -8.04 -3.03
N THR A 29 9.42 -7.39 -2.07
CA THR A 29 10.59 -6.54 -2.39
C THR A 29 11.76 -7.32 -2.99
N TYR A 30 11.81 -8.64 -2.75
CA TYR A 30 12.86 -9.55 -3.21
C TYR A 30 12.43 -10.44 -4.37
N SER A 31 11.20 -10.30 -4.87
CA SER A 31 10.72 -11.11 -6.00
C SER A 31 11.57 -10.89 -7.25
N GLU A 32 11.91 -11.99 -7.92
CA GLU A 32 12.78 -11.94 -9.11
C GLU A 32 11.99 -11.65 -10.40
N SER A 33 10.66 -11.78 -10.34
CA SER A 33 9.77 -11.56 -11.47
C SER A 33 8.42 -10.99 -11.02
N LEU A 34 7.71 -10.36 -11.95
CA LEU A 34 6.33 -9.91 -11.72
C LEU A 34 5.37 -11.08 -11.46
N GLU A 35 5.58 -12.25 -12.07
CA GLU A 35 4.73 -13.42 -11.83
C GLU A 35 4.84 -13.92 -10.38
N GLU A 36 6.06 -13.92 -9.82
CA GLU A 36 6.28 -14.25 -8.42
C GLU A 36 5.65 -13.20 -7.49
N ALA A 37 5.84 -11.91 -7.81
CA ALA A 37 5.23 -10.83 -7.07
C ALA A 37 3.69 -10.94 -7.06
N ASP A 38 3.07 -11.16 -8.22
CA ASP A 38 1.61 -11.34 -8.36
C ASP A 38 1.08 -12.48 -7.48
N LYS A 39 1.81 -13.61 -7.37
CA LYS A 39 1.43 -14.71 -6.47
C LYS A 39 1.44 -14.26 -5.00
N GLN A 40 2.43 -13.47 -4.59
CA GLN A 40 2.48 -12.91 -3.23
C GLN A 40 1.38 -11.86 -3.02
N PHE A 41 1.00 -11.10 -4.05
CA PHE A 41 -0.09 -10.11 -3.96
C PHE A 41 -1.44 -10.74 -3.70
N LEU A 42 -1.74 -11.93 -4.25
CA LEU A 42 -2.99 -12.61 -3.94
C LEU A 42 -3.13 -12.88 -2.44
N SER A 43 -2.08 -13.46 -1.82
CA SER A 43 -2.05 -13.67 -0.37
C SER A 43 -2.05 -12.35 0.42
N PHE A 44 -1.39 -11.32 -0.10
CA PHE A 44 -1.39 -9.99 0.51
C PHE A 44 -2.81 -9.40 0.54
N GLU A 45 -3.56 -9.47 -0.56
CA GLU A 45 -4.90 -8.92 -0.67
C GLU A 45 -5.87 -9.60 0.31
N ASP A 46 -5.81 -10.93 0.40
CA ASP A 46 -6.64 -11.70 1.33
C ASP A 46 -6.41 -11.28 2.78
N GLU A 47 -5.16 -11.11 3.20
CA GLU A 47 -4.83 -10.68 4.55
C GLU A 47 -5.12 -9.19 4.79
N ALA A 48 -4.84 -8.33 3.82
CA ALA A 48 -5.10 -6.89 3.93
C ALA A 48 -6.59 -6.57 4.02
N ASN A 49 -7.45 -7.34 3.34
CA ASN A 49 -8.90 -7.16 3.39
C ASN A 49 -9.51 -7.55 4.75
N LYS A 50 -8.78 -8.25 5.61
CA LYS A 50 -9.21 -8.53 6.99
C LYS A 50 -9.00 -7.33 7.93
N LEU A 51 -8.20 -6.35 7.52
CA LEU A 51 -7.88 -5.17 8.33
C LEU A 51 -8.91 -4.05 8.08
N PRO A 52 -9.38 -3.37 9.14
CA PRO A 52 -10.24 -2.20 8.97
C PRO A 52 -9.47 -1.00 8.42
N TRP A 53 -10.18 -0.09 7.74
CA TRP A 53 -9.61 1.19 7.29
C TRP A 53 -9.65 2.23 8.41
N THR A 54 -8.79 2.05 9.41
CA THR A 54 -8.66 3.03 10.49
C THR A 54 -8.21 4.39 9.92
N GLN A 55 -8.83 5.47 10.41
CA GLN A 55 -8.49 6.84 10.02
C GLN A 55 -8.63 7.12 8.52
N ASP A 56 -9.52 6.39 7.83
CA ASP A 56 -9.74 6.53 6.38
C ASP A 56 -8.52 6.22 5.50
N HIS A 57 -7.59 5.40 5.99
CA HIS A 57 -6.45 4.92 5.21
C HIS A 57 -6.55 3.41 4.99
N ASP A 58 -6.29 2.97 3.75
CA ASP A 58 -5.99 1.57 3.48
C ASP A 58 -4.56 1.27 3.95
N PHE A 59 -4.44 0.53 5.06
CA PHE A 59 -3.12 0.19 5.60
C PHE A 59 -2.32 -0.71 4.66
N GLY A 60 -2.98 -1.56 3.87
CA GLY A 60 -2.31 -2.34 2.82
C GLY A 60 -1.66 -1.46 1.77
N ALA A 61 -2.32 -0.40 1.32
CA ALA A 61 -1.74 0.59 0.42
C ALA A 61 -0.52 1.28 1.03
N LEU A 62 -0.60 1.69 2.30
CA LEU A 62 0.53 2.29 3.03
C LEU A 62 1.72 1.33 3.16
N VAL A 63 1.46 0.04 3.40
CA VAL A 63 2.50 -1.02 3.45
C VAL A 63 3.19 -1.20 2.12
N LEU A 64 2.43 -1.32 1.02
CA LEU A 64 3.01 -1.48 -0.31
C LEU A 64 3.84 -0.26 -0.71
N GLN A 65 3.35 0.95 -0.44
CA GLN A 65 4.09 2.20 -0.65
C GLN A 65 5.40 2.21 0.13
N HIS A 66 5.33 1.90 1.43
CA HIS A 66 6.50 1.90 2.30
C HIS A 66 7.56 0.89 1.85
N LYS A 67 7.14 -0.34 1.53
CA LYS A 67 8.03 -1.43 1.12
C LYS A 67 8.58 -1.25 -0.30
N ALA A 68 7.81 -0.66 -1.22
CA ALA A 68 8.28 -0.32 -2.57
C ALA A 68 9.50 0.62 -2.56
N MET A 69 9.68 1.42 -1.51
CA MET A 69 10.86 2.28 -1.39
C MET A 69 12.14 1.51 -1.02
N SER A 70 12.02 0.27 -0.58
CA SER A 70 13.14 -0.58 -0.14
C SER A 70 13.62 -1.56 -1.22
N THR A 71 12.84 -1.79 -2.28
CA THR A 71 13.25 -2.67 -3.38
C THR A 71 14.20 -1.95 -4.35
N ALA A 72 15.26 -2.65 -4.76
CA ALA A 72 16.17 -2.19 -5.79
C ALA A 72 15.67 -2.49 -7.22
N ASN A 73 14.70 -3.41 -7.36
CA ASN A 73 14.14 -3.78 -8.66
C ASN A 73 13.08 -2.74 -9.07
N SER A 74 13.35 -1.98 -10.14
CA SER A 74 12.49 -0.89 -10.57
C SER A 74 11.13 -1.35 -11.12
N GLU A 75 11.05 -2.55 -11.69
CA GLU A 75 9.79 -3.12 -12.18
C GLU A 75 8.90 -3.56 -11.02
N ILE A 76 9.49 -4.24 -10.04
CA ILE A 76 8.80 -4.66 -8.80
C ILE A 76 8.35 -3.43 -8.02
N LYS A 77 9.20 -2.40 -7.89
CA LYS A 77 8.84 -1.11 -7.29
C LYS A 77 7.59 -0.52 -7.93
N LYS A 78 7.59 -0.37 -9.27
CA LYS A 78 6.46 0.18 -10.02
C LYS A 78 5.20 -0.64 -9.80
N HIS A 79 5.33 -1.96 -9.83
CA HIS A 79 4.22 -2.86 -9.65
C HIS A 79 3.63 -2.79 -8.23
N MET A 80 4.45 -2.75 -7.18
CA MET A 80 4.01 -2.51 -5.79
C MET A 80 3.27 -1.18 -5.63
N LEU A 81 3.78 -0.10 -6.24
CA LEU A 81 3.13 1.22 -6.20
C LEU A 81 1.79 1.23 -6.96
N ASN A 82 1.70 0.54 -8.10
CA ASN A 82 0.44 0.39 -8.82
C ASN A 82 -0.61 -0.34 -7.97
N LYS A 83 -0.22 -1.44 -7.31
CA LYS A 83 -1.09 -2.17 -6.37
C LYS A 83 -1.52 -1.31 -5.18
N ALA A 84 -0.61 -0.50 -4.63
CA ALA A 84 -0.95 0.47 -3.58
C ALA A 84 -2.02 1.47 -4.05
N ILE A 85 -1.88 2.00 -5.26
CA ILE A 85 -2.85 2.92 -5.87
C ILE A 85 -4.20 2.24 -6.09
N GLU A 86 -4.23 1.00 -6.59
CA GLU A 86 -5.47 0.23 -6.78
C GLU A 86 -6.24 0.07 -5.46
N ARG A 87 -5.54 -0.28 -4.37
CA ARG A 87 -6.14 -0.38 -3.03
C ARG A 87 -6.64 0.96 -2.51
N ALA A 88 -5.84 2.01 -2.63
CA ALA A 88 -6.25 3.35 -2.19
C ALA A 88 -7.48 3.86 -2.98
N LYS A 89 -7.57 3.55 -4.28
CA LYS A 89 -8.75 3.85 -5.12
C LYS A 89 -9.99 3.09 -4.65
N TRP A 90 -9.86 1.80 -4.36
CA TRP A 90 -10.97 1.01 -3.84
C TRP A 90 -11.48 1.58 -2.52
N CYS A 91 -10.57 1.87 -1.59
CA CYS A 91 -10.89 2.53 -0.33
C CYS A 91 -11.62 3.85 -0.57
N ALA A 92 -11.12 4.72 -1.45
CA ALA A 92 -11.78 5.98 -1.80
C ALA A 92 -13.19 5.79 -2.38
N ALA A 93 -13.39 4.80 -3.25
CA ALA A 93 -14.70 4.49 -3.84
C ALA A 93 -15.74 4.02 -2.81
N CYS A 94 -15.29 3.42 -1.72
CA CYS A 94 -16.13 3.00 -0.60
C CYS A 94 -16.37 4.11 0.45
N ALA A 95 -15.99 5.37 0.19
CA ALA A 95 -16.29 6.48 1.10
C ALA A 95 -17.80 6.74 1.13
N THR A 96 -18.35 6.94 2.34
CA THR A 96 -19.78 7.15 2.55
C THR A 96 -20.13 8.60 2.88
N SER A 97 -19.13 9.41 3.24
CA SER A 97 -19.29 10.84 3.51
C SER A 97 -18.21 11.71 2.86
N GLY A 98 -18.50 13.01 2.70
CA GLY A 98 -17.61 13.97 2.04
C GLY A 98 -16.26 14.18 2.75
N GLY A 99 -16.20 14.02 4.08
CA GLY A 99 -14.96 14.09 4.85
C GLY A 99 -14.04 12.89 4.59
N GLU A 100 -14.62 11.69 4.56
CA GLU A 100 -13.91 10.43 4.24
C GLU A 100 -13.35 10.48 2.81
N ALA A 101 -14.15 11.00 1.86
CA ALA A 101 -13.73 11.13 0.46
C ALA A 101 -12.51 12.05 0.30
N LEU A 102 -12.46 13.17 1.03
CA LEU A 102 -11.34 14.11 1.00
C LEU A 102 -10.05 13.51 1.59
N ALA A 103 -10.16 12.78 2.71
CA ALA A 103 -9.01 12.10 3.33
C ALA A 103 -8.43 11.02 2.40
N ARG A 104 -9.29 10.21 1.79
CA ARG A 104 -8.87 9.13 0.87
C ARG A 104 -8.30 9.67 -0.44
N ALA A 105 -8.84 10.79 -0.96
CA ALA A 105 -8.29 11.46 -2.13
C ALA A 105 -6.88 12.03 -1.88
N LYS A 106 -6.61 12.54 -0.67
CA LYS A 106 -5.28 13.00 -0.29
C LYS A 106 -4.25 11.86 -0.32
N HIS A 107 -4.59 10.72 0.28
CA HIS A 107 -3.74 9.53 0.26
C HIS A 107 -3.44 9.06 -1.18
N MET A 108 -4.44 9.07 -2.06
CA MET A 108 -4.24 8.77 -3.48
C MET A 108 -3.27 9.73 -4.17
N ASN A 109 -3.38 11.04 -3.92
CA ASN A 109 -2.49 12.03 -4.51
C ASN A 109 -1.03 11.83 -4.06
N GLU A 110 -0.80 11.52 -2.78
CA GLU A 110 0.53 11.22 -2.25
C GLU A 110 1.14 9.98 -2.94
N LEU A 111 0.36 8.91 -3.10
CA LEU A 111 0.77 7.69 -3.81
C LEU A 111 1.09 7.95 -5.29
N GLN A 112 0.27 8.75 -5.97
CA GLN A 112 0.46 9.07 -7.38
C GLN A 112 1.74 9.88 -7.61
N GLN A 113 2.06 10.83 -6.74
CA GLN A 113 3.31 11.60 -6.83
C GLN A 113 4.54 10.71 -6.67
N GLU A 114 4.53 9.78 -5.72
CA GLU A 114 5.64 8.85 -5.50
C GLU A 114 5.80 7.84 -6.64
N SER A 115 4.68 7.38 -7.19
CA SER A 115 4.66 6.55 -8.40
C SER A 115 5.25 7.31 -9.59
N TYR A 116 4.78 8.54 -9.86
CA TYR A 116 5.30 9.42 -10.92
C TYR A 116 6.80 9.66 -10.80
N ASN A 117 7.29 10.02 -9.60
CA ASN A 117 8.72 10.21 -9.34
C ASN A 117 9.54 8.94 -9.56
N SER A 118 8.94 7.76 -9.33
CA SER A 118 9.58 6.46 -9.61
C SER A 118 9.60 6.13 -11.11
N PHE A 119 8.67 6.68 -11.91
CA PHE A 119 8.66 6.57 -13.36
C PHE A 119 9.68 7.48 -14.05
N GLU A 120 9.85 8.73 -13.60
CA GLU A 120 10.82 9.67 -14.22
C GLU A 120 12.28 9.29 -13.96
N LYS A 121 12.61 8.75 -12.77
CA LYS A 121 13.99 8.38 -12.41
C LYS A 121 14.48 7.06 -13.01
N GLY A 122 13.61 6.33 -13.72
CA GLY A 122 13.98 5.09 -14.43
C GLY A 122 14.47 5.30 -15.87
N TRP A 123 14.62 6.55 -16.31
CA TRP A 123 15.04 6.95 -17.66
C TRP A 123 16.30 7.84 -17.67
N GLN A 124 17.13 7.78 -16.63
CA GLN A 124 18.46 8.41 -16.59
C GLN A 124 19.55 7.37 -16.39
#